data_AF-A0A2V2EBX6-F1
#
_entry.id   AF-A0A2V2EBX6-F1
#
_cell.length_a   1.000
_cell.length_b   1.000
_cell.length_c   1.000
_cell.angle_alpha   90.00
_cell.angle_beta   90.00
_cell.angle_gamma   90.00
#
_symmetry.space_group_name_H-M   'P 1'
#
loop_
_entity.id
_entity.type
_entity.pdbx_description
1 polymer ?
#
loop_
_entity_poly.entity_id
_entity_poly.type
_entity_poly.pdbx_seq_one_letter_code
_entity_poly.pdbx_strand_id
1 'polypeptide(L)'
;MGNTTGITIFIFQALLALFAFFVVAPMTLNAVSLFGVQKRFAQEMIKLGVVKEKDVSNMQPKKQIVGVIISLVVIGALCYSCYRTAPMGYLCGGVPLMAGFWKYRNILEMNNLTVQRFKNTYKDCMNAKKYNEYVRTHF
;
A
#
# COMPACT_ATOMS: atom_id res chain seq x y z
N MET A 1 -31.43 -12.76 -28.50
CA MET A 1 -31.01 -12.24 -27.18
C MET A 1 -29.90 -13.09 -26.56
N GLY A 2 -28.79 -13.36 -27.27
CA GLY A 2 -27.78 -14.34 -26.82
C GLY A 2 -26.32 -13.89 -26.76
N ASN A 3 -25.98 -12.66 -27.23
CA ASN A 3 -24.58 -12.23 -27.34
C ASN A 3 -24.20 -11.12 -26.33
N THR A 4 -25.16 -10.29 -25.93
CA THR A 4 -24.93 -9.15 -25.03
C THR A 4 -24.61 -9.57 -23.59
N THR A 5 -25.25 -10.62 -23.07
CA THR A 5 -25.00 -11.14 -21.72
C THR A 5 -23.63 -11.78 -21.57
N GLY A 6 -23.17 -12.54 -22.57
CA GLY A 6 -21.82 -13.14 -22.57
C GLY A 6 -20.71 -12.10 -22.64
N ILE A 7 -20.84 -11.12 -23.54
CA ILE A 7 -19.90 -10.00 -23.67
C ILE A 7 -19.86 -9.16 -22.38
N THR A 8 -21.00 -8.90 -21.75
CA THR A 8 -21.07 -8.14 -20.49
C THR A 8 -20.36 -8.86 -19.35
N ILE A 9 -20.53 -10.18 -19.23
CA ILE A 9 -19.86 -11.00 -18.20
C ILE A 9 -18.35 -11.03 -18.42
N PHE A 10 -17.91 -11.15 -19.68
CA PHE A 10 -16.49 -11.11 -20.03
C PHE A 10 -15.85 -9.75 -19.71
N ILE A 11 -16.52 -8.65 -20.09
CA ILE A 11 -16.06 -7.29 -19.78
C ILE A 11 -15.96 -7.10 -18.26
N PHE A 12 -16.96 -7.57 -17.50
CA PHE A 12 -16.95 -7.44 -16.04
C PHE A 12 -15.81 -8.22 -15.38
N GLN A 13 -15.51 -9.44 -15.85
CA GLN A 13 -14.36 -10.23 -15.37
C GLN A 13 -13.02 -9.59 -15.74
N ALA A 14 -12.89 -9.02 -16.95
CA ALA A 14 -11.70 -8.29 -17.35
C ALA A 14 -11.50 -7.03 -16.48
N LEU A 15 -12.57 -6.30 -16.18
CA LEU A 15 -12.54 -5.12 -15.32
C LEU A 15 -12.16 -5.49 -13.88
N LEU A 16 -12.67 -6.61 -13.37
CA LEU A 16 -12.34 -7.13 -12.04
C LEU A 16 -10.88 -7.56 -11.95
N ALA A 17 -10.35 -8.21 -12.98
CA ALA A 17 -8.93 -8.56 -13.10
C ALA A 17 -8.02 -7.33 -13.15
N LEU A 18 -8.40 -6.30 -13.91
CA LEU A 18 -7.67 -5.04 -13.96
C LEU A 18 -7.71 -4.31 -12.61
N PHE A 19 -8.86 -4.31 -11.94
CA PHE A 19 -9.01 -3.72 -10.60
C PHE A 19 -8.15 -4.45 -9.57
N ALA A 20 -8.17 -5.79 -9.58
CA ALA A 20 -7.31 -6.64 -8.76
C ALA A 20 -5.82 -6.30 -8.93
N PHE A 21 -5.37 -6.19 -10.17
CA PHE A 21 -3.96 -5.95 -10.50
C PHE A 21 -3.53 -4.49 -10.22
N PHE A 22 -4.24 -3.50 -10.75
CA PHE A 22 -3.80 -2.10 -10.74
C PHE A 22 -4.24 -1.31 -9.51
N VAL A 23 -5.25 -1.77 -8.78
CA VAL A 23 -5.85 -1.02 -7.68
C VAL A 23 -5.60 -1.74 -6.36
N VAL A 24 -6.03 -3.00 -6.26
CA VAL A 24 -5.97 -3.74 -4.99
C VAL A 24 -4.54 -4.12 -4.64
N ALA A 25 -3.76 -4.71 -5.56
CA ALA A 25 -2.38 -5.10 -5.28
C ALA A 25 -1.48 -3.92 -4.84
N PRO A 26 -1.42 -2.77 -5.55
CA PRO A 26 -0.60 -1.65 -5.09
C PRO A 26 -1.18 -0.97 -3.85
N MET A 27 -2.49 -0.88 -3.64
CA MET A 27 -3.05 -0.31 -2.40
C MET A 27 -2.72 -1.14 -1.17
N THR A 28 -2.85 -2.47 -1.28
CA THR A 28 -2.52 -3.39 -0.18
C THR A 28 -1.02 -3.37 0.11
N LEU A 29 -0.16 -3.37 -0.91
CA LEU A 29 1.29 -3.22 -0.72
C LEU A 29 1.68 -1.84 -0.17
N ASN A 30 0.99 -0.78 -0.55
CA ASN A 30 1.19 0.56 0.03
C ASN A 30 0.81 0.60 1.51
N ALA A 31 -0.27 -0.07 1.92
CA ALA A 31 -0.62 -0.21 3.32
C ALA A 31 0.47 -1.00 4.06
N VAL A 32 0.90 -2.14 3.52
CA VAL A 32 1.96 -2.97 4.10
C VAL A 32 3.30 -2.22 4.18
N SER A 33 3.67 -1.43 3.17
CA SER A 33 4.89 -0.62 3.22
C SER A 33 4.81 0.51 4.25
N LEU A 34 3.61 1.07 4.46
CA LEU A 34 3.33 2.00 5.56
C LEU A 34 3.57 1.35 6.94
N PHE A 35 3.32 0.04 7.08
CA PHE A 35 3.59 -0.69 8.31
C PHE A 35 5.04 -1.12 8.45
N GLY A 36 5.60 -1.80 7.45
CA GLY A 36 6.93 -2.40 7.55
C GLY A 36 8.03 -1.38 7.36
N VAL A 37 8.02 -0.70 6.22
CA VAL A 37 9.12 0.18 5.78
C VAL A 37 9.16 1.45 6.61
N GLN A 38 8.01 2.08 6.88
CA GLN A 38 8.00 3.28 7.70
C GLN A 38 8.30 3.02 9.18
N LYS A 39 7.96 1.84 9.74
CA LYS A 39 8.37 1.48 11.11
C LYS A 39 9.88 1.27 11.20
N ARG A 40 10.48 0.56 10.23
CA ARG A 40 11.94 0.38 10.15
C ARG A 40 12.66 1.72 10.02
N PHE A 41 12.19 2.58 9.13
CA PHE A 41 12.75 3.92 8.97
C PHE A 41 12.60 4.79 10.23
N ALA A 42 11.44 4.75 10.89
CA ALA A 42 11.24 5.50 12.12
C ALA A 42 12.16 5.02 13.25
N GLN A 43 12.38 3.70 13.39
CA GLN A 43 13.32 3.14 14.35
C GLN A 43 14.77 3.58 14.07
N GLU A 44 15.18 3.61 12.81
CA GLU A 44 16.49 4.11 12.39
C GLU A 44 16.65 5.60 12.70
N MET A 45 15.62 6.40 12.44
CA MET A 45 15.57 7.82 12.76
C MET A 45 15.59 8.11 14.27
N ILE A 46 14.99 7.23 15.10
CA ILE A 46 15.09 7.30 16.56
C ILE A 46 16.52 7.00 17.02
N LYS A 47 17.16 5.95 16.47
CA LYS A 47 18.56 5.60 16.80
C LYS A 47 19.55 6.72 16.48
N LEU A 48 19.33 7.43 15.38
CA LEU A 48 20.14 8.58 14.97
C LEU A 48 19.84 9.86 15.77
N GLY A 49 18.82 9.82 16.63
CA GLY A 49 18.36 10.98 17.42
C GLY A 49 17.75 12.08 16.55
N VAL A 50 17.18 11.73 15.40
CA VAL A 50 16.52 12.65 14.46
C VAL A 50 15.08 12.95 14.91
N VAL A 51 14.40 11.97 15.51
CA VAL A 51 13.03 12.08 16.05
C VAL A 51 12.95 11.40 17.43
N LYS A 52 12.15 11.94 18.35
CA LYS A 52 11.90 11.31 19.67
C LYS A 52 10.90 10.16 19.56
N GLU A 53 11.13 9.10 20.34
CA GLU A 53 10.30 7.88 20.35
C GLU A 53 8.83 8.15 20.73
N LYS A 54 8.60 9.11 21.63
CA LYS A 54 7.25 9.54 22.07
C LYS A 54 6.42 10.19 20.94
N ASP A 55 7.06 10.89 20.02
CA ASP A 55 6.37 11.55 18.91
C ASP A 55 6.02 10.55 17.80
N VAL A 56 6.88 9.55 17.58
CA VAL A 56 6.65 8.44 16.66
C VAL A 56 5.48 7.56 17.12
N SER A 57 5.44 7.19 18.40
CA SER A 57 4.39 6.31 18.93
C SER A 57 3.00 6.92 18.90
N ASN A 58 2.89 8.26 18.92
CA ASN A 58 1.61 8.96 18.88
C ASN A 58 1.12 9.27 17.44
N MET A 59 2.04 9.50 16.50
CA MET A 59 1.69 9.83 15.10
C MET A 59 1.52 8.62 14.18
N GLN A 60 2.33 7.56 14.36
CA GLN A 60 2.24 6.34 13.55
C GLN A 60 0.86 5.68 13.56
N PRO A 61 0.19 5.46 14.72
CA PRO A 61 -1.08 4.74 14.75
C PRO A 61 -2.18 5.46 13.96
N LYS A 62 -2.23 6.80 13.99
CA LYS A 62 -3.27 7.58 13.29
C LYS A 62 -3.20 7.41 11.77
N LYS A 63 -1.99 7.44 11.19
CA LYS A 63 -1.80 7.26 9.74
C LYS A 63 -1.92 5.79 9.33
N GLN A 64 -1.54 4.87 10.21
CA GLN A 64 -1.64 3.43 10.01
C GLN A 64 -3.10 2.96 9.94
N ILE A 65 -3.96 3.43 10.84
CA ILE A 65 -5.37 3.04 10.89
C ILE A 65 -6.10 3.39 9.58
N VAL A 66 -5.85 4.58 9.02
CA VAL A 66 -6.46 5.01 7.76
C VAL A 66 -6.04 4.10 6.59
N GLY A 67 -4.76 3.75 6.50
CA GLY A 67 -4.26 2.84 5.47
C GLY A 67 -4.86 1.43 5.58
N VAL A 68 -5.01 0.91 6.80
CA VAL A 68 -5.64 -0.41 7.04
C VAL A 68 -7.10 -0.40 6.62
N ILE A 69 -7.86 0.59 7.07
CA ILE A 69 -9.30 0.67 6.78
C ILE A 69 -9.54 0.71 5.28
N ILE A 70 -8.80 1.54 4.53
CA ILE A 70 -8.94 1.63 3.08
C ILE A 70 -8.58 0.30 2.41
N SER A 71 -7.48 -0.35 2.84
CA SER A 71 -7.09 -1.65 2.27
C SER A 71 -8.12 -2.75 2.55
N LEU A 72 -8.74 -2.79 3.75
CA LEU A 72 -9.78 -3.74 4.11
C LEU A 72 -11.06 -3.54 3.30
N VAL A 73 -11.49 -2.30 3.09
CA VAL A 73 -12.68 -2.00 2.28
C VAL A 73 -12.48 -2.46 0.84
N VAL A 74 -11.31 -2.19 0.27
CA VAL A 74 -10.98 -2.56 -1.12
C VAL A 74 -10.86 -4.08 -1.30
N ILE A 75 -10.22 -4.78 -0.35
CA ILE A 75 -10.15 -6.25 -0.36
C ILE A 75 -11.56 -6.85 -0.18
N GLY A 76 -12.37 -6.31 0.73
CA GLY A 76 -13.74 -6.76 0.96
C GLY A 76 -14.62 -6.63 -0.28
N ALA A 77 -14.54 -5.49 -0.98
CA ALA A 77 -15.24 -5.28 -2.24
C ALA A 77 -14.80 -6.27 -3.34
N LEU A 78 -13.51 -6.58 -3.41
CA LEU A 78 -12.97 -7.56 -4.35
C LEU A 78 -13.44 -8.98 -4.02
N CYS A 79 -13.35 -9.41 -2.75
CA CYS A 79 -13.83 -10.72 -2.30
C CYS A 79 -15.33 -10.90 -2.55
N TYR A 80 -16.15 -9.88 -2.26
CA TYR A 80 -17.58 -9.90 -2.56
C TYR A 80 -17.86 -10.05 -4.05
N SER A 81 -17.12 -9.31 -4.89
CA SER A 81 -17.27 -9.36 -6.35
C SER A 81 -16.83 -10.72 -6.93
N CYS A 82 -15.76 -11.31 -6.39
CA CYS A 82 -15.31 -12.67 -6.74
C CYS A 82 -16.32 -13.75 -6.33
N TYR A 83 -16.94 -13.61 -5.14
CA TYR A 83 -17.94 -14.56 -4.66
C TYR A 83 -19.19 -14.57 -5.57
N ARG A 84 -19.65 -13.39 -6.00
CA ARG A 84 -20.82 -13.24 -6.88
C ARG A 84 -20.57 -13.75 -8.30
N THR A 85 -19.31 -13.83 -8.73
CA THR A 85 -18.91 -14.24 -10.10
C THR A 85 -18.23 -15.62 -10.15
N ALA A 86 -18.41 -16.43 -9.09
CA ALA A 86 -17.92 -17.79 -9.02
C ALA A 86 -18.48 -18.66 -10.17
N PRO A 87 -17.69 -19.59 -10.77
CA PRO A 87 -16.33 -19.97 -10.37
C PRO A 87 -15.20 -19.15 -11.01
N MET A 88 -15.43 -18.49 -12.16
CA MET A 88 -14.40 -17.74 -12.91
C MET A 88 -13.89 -16.50 -12.17
N GLY A 89 -14.70 -15.93 -11.28
CA GLY A 89 -14.35 -14.80 -10.42
C GLY A 89 -13.11 -15.05 -9.56
N TYR A 90 -12.93 -16.26 -9.03
CA TYR A 90 -11.76 -16.60 -8.21
C TYR A 90 -10.45 -16.60 -9.02
N LEU A 91 -10.51 -17.07 -10.27
CA LEU A 91 -9.35 -17.05 -11.17
C LEU A 91 -9.03 -15.62 -11.62
N CYS A 92 -10.05 -14.85 -12.00
CA CYS A 92 -9.85 -13.48 -12.47
C CYS A 92 -9.49 -12.49 -11.34
N GLY A 93 -9.85 -12.77 -10.09
CA GLY A 93 -9.42 -11.98 -8.93
C GLY A 93 -8.05 -12.41 -8.39
N GLY A 94 -7.83 -13.72 -8.26
CA GLY A 94 -6.65 -14.27 -7.59
C GLY A 94 -5.36 -14.20 -8.40
N VAL A 95 -5.39 -14.61 -9.68
CA VAL A 95 -4.18 -14.63 -10.53
C VAL A 95 -3.62 -13.21 -10.75
N PRO A 96 -4.44 -12.19 -11.05
CA PRO A 96 -3.94 -10.82 -11.23
C PRO A 96 -3.53 -10.18 -9.92
N LEU A 97 -4.14 -10.53 -8.78
CA LEU A 97 -3.65 -10.10 -7.47
C LEU A 97 -2.23 -10.60 -7.21
N MET A 98 -1.96 -11.89 -7.45
CA MET A 98 -0.63 -12.47 -7.25
C MET A 98 0.40 -11.89 -8.23
N ALA A 99 0.04 -11.71 -9.49
CA ALA A 99 0.90 -11.06 -10.48
C ALA A 99 1.18 -9.59 -10.11
N GLY A 100 0.17 -8.88 -9.62
CA GLY A 100 0.29 -7.52 -9.11
C GLY A 100 1.23 -7.47 -7.91
N PHE A 101 1.08 -8.38 -6.95
CA PHE A 101 1.97 -8.45 -5.80
C PHE A 101 3.43 -8.66 -6.17
N TRP A 102 3.69 -9.52 -7.17
CA TRP A 102 5.05 -9.71 -7.66
C TRP A 102 5.58 -8.47 -8.37
N LYS A 103 4.77 -7.84 -9.25
CA LYS A 103 5.19 -6.65 -10.00
C LYS A 103 5.45 -5.43 -9.11
N TYR A 104 4.61 -5.23 -8.10
CA TYR A 104 4.66 -4.07 -7.20
C TYR A 104 5.52 -4.31 -5.96
N ARG A 105 6.31 -5.39 -5.90
CA ARG A 105 7.15 -5.71 -4.74
C ARG A 105 8.10 -4.58 -4.35
N ASN A 106 8.56 -3.78 -5.32
CA ASN A 106 9.42 -2.60 -5.10
C ASN A 106 8.75 -1.50 -4.26
N ILE A 107 7.42 -1.52 -4.08
CA ILE A 107 6.72 -0.63 -3.15
C ILE A 107 7.11 -0.91 -1.68
N LEU A 108 7.55 -2.13 -1.40
CA LEU A 108 8.05 -2.55 -0.07
C LEU A 108 9.50 -2.14 0.17
N GLU A 109 10.16 -1.50 -0.79
CA GLU A 109 11.53 -1.00 -0.63
C GLU A 109 11.53 0.43 -0.08
N MET A 110 12.60 0.78 0.64
CA MET A 110 12.82 2.15 1.10
C MET A 110 13.11 3.03 -0.11
N ASN A 111 12.10 3.79 -0.55
CA ASN A 111 12.18 4.66 -1.72
C ASN A 111 12.23 6.13 -1.27
N ASN A 112 12.71 7.03 -2.13
CA ASN A 112 12.73 8.48 -1.89
C ASN A 112 11.31 9.02 -1.52
N LEU A 113 10.26 8.41 -2.05
CA LEU A 113 8.87 8.69 -1.65
C LEU A 113 8.59 8.43 -0.15
N THR A 114 9.20 7.40 0.45
CA THR A 114 9.03 7.11 1.89
C THR A 114 9.75 8.14 2.76
N VAL A 115 10.94 8.58 2.32
CA VAL A 115 11.70 9.68 2.92
C VAL A 115 10.85 10.95 2.91
N GLN A 116 10.31 11.35 1.76
CA GLN A 116 9.44 12.53 1.65
C GLN A 116 8.17 12.43 2.52
N ARG A 117 7.50 11.27 2.55
CA ARG A 117 6.33 11.05 3.42
C ARG A 117 6.68 11.18 4.90
N PHE A 118 7.86 10.71 5.30
CA PHE A 118 8.35 10.85 6.67
C PHE A 118 8.62 12.31 7.00
N LYS A 119 9.34 13.03 6.12
CA LYS A 119 9.57 14.48 6.27
C LYS A 119 8.27 15.25 6.44
N ASN A 120 7.26 14.98 5.63
CA ASN A 120 5.96 15.65 5.74
C ASN A 120 5.17 15.25 6.99
N THR A 121 5.45 14.08 7.57
CA THR A 121 4.76 13.61 8.78
C THR A 121 5.40 14.15 10.05
N TYR A 122 6.72 14.25 10.08
CA TYR A 122 7.47 14.62 11.28
C TYR A 122 8.10 16.02 11.21
N LYS A 123 7.73 16.82 10.21
CA LYS A 123 8.31 18.16 9.95
C LYS A 123 8.44 19.02 11.21
N ASP A 124 7.45 18.94 12.11
CA ASP A 124 7.36 19.77 13.31
C ASP A 124 8.11 19.19 14.53
N CYS A 125 8.45 17.90 14.51
CA CYS A 125 9.04 17.17 15.65
C CYS A 125 10.45 16.63 15.38
N MET A 126 11.09 17.08 14.30
CA MET A 126 12.26 16.42 13.73
C MET A 126 13.44 17.37 13.53
N ASN A 127 14.65 16.87 13.79
CA ASN A 127 15.86 17.64 13.56
C ASN A 127 16.25 17.62 12.07
N ALA A 128 15.85 18.68 11.35
CA ALA A 128 16.05 18.81 9.91
C ALA A 128 17.52 18.72 9.46
N LYS A 129 18.48 19.15 10.31
CA LYS A 129 19.90 19.15 9.95
C LYS A 129 20.46 17.73 9.87
N LYS A 130 20.25 16.93 10.92
CA LYS A 130 20.67 15.51 10.95
C LYS A 130 19.96 14.67 9.90
N TYR A 131 18.70 14.99 9.63
CA TYR A 131 17.96 14.29 8.60
C TYR A 131 18.47 14.55 7.19
N ASN A 132 18.70 15.82 6.83
CA ASN A 132 19.19 16.15 5.49
C ASN A 132 20.57 15.53 5.24
N GLU A 133 21.39 15.41 6.28
CA GLU A 133 22.68 14.72 6.20
C GLU A 133 22.51 13.22 5.93
N TYR A 134 21.61 12.54 6.66
CA TYR A 134 21.28 11.13 6.41
C TYR A 134 20.71 10.87 5.01
N VAL A 135 19.82 11.75 4.54
CA VAL A 135 19.24 11.63 3.19
C VAL A 135 20.33 11.73 2.13
N ARG A 136 21.30 12.65 2.30
CA ARG A 136 22.41 12.83 1.36
C ARG A 136 23.39 11.65 1.31
N THR A 137 23.51 10.87 2.38
CA THR A 137 24.47 9.76 2.47
C THR A 137 23.89 8.41 2.03
N HIS A 138 22.57 8.24 2.07
CA HIS A 138 21.92 6.95 1.80
C HIS A 138 20.93 6.94 0.63
N PHE A 139 20.62 8.11 0.05
CA PHE A 139 19.75 8.28 -1.12
C PHE A 139 20.36 9.26 -2.11
#